data_AF-A0A9E2X7C6-F1
#
_entry.id   AF-A0A9E2X7C6-F1
#
_cell.length_a   1.000
_cell.length_b   1.000
_cell.length_c   1.000
_cell.angle_alpha   90.00
_cell.angle_beta   90.00
_cell.angle_gamma   90.00
#
_symmetry.space_group_name_H-M   'P 1'
#
loop_
_entity.id
_entity.type
_entity.pdbx_description
1 polymer ?
#
loop_
_entity_poly.entity_id
_entity_poly.type
_entity_poly.pdbx_seq_one_letter_code
_entity_poly.pdbx_strand_id
1 'polypeptide(L)'
;MLRADRRVVVSHVGSLVRPPAMIPYLEKIRDKEPYDEAAFEKCLTDSVAEAVRLQAEAGIDVVSDGEYGKSVNWAFYVHRRLSGLTWRPYTAEEAKDPTIAVIGGRDREAFPEFYGEYDARVLANARAAGRAVVTGAITYTGTAELQRDIANLKAGLTKVKGVTGFLPVVAPASALPNAKNEHYRD
;
A
#
# COMPACT_ATOMS: atom_id res chain seq x y z
N MET A 1 -20.78 1.84 -18.30
CA MET A 1 -20.79 0.59 -17.51
C MET A 1 -20.58 -0.54 -18.50
N LEU A 2 -19.50 -1.32 -18.36
CA LEU A 2 -19.22 -2.46 -19.24
C LEU A 2 -20.31 -3.52 -19.02
N ARG A 3 -20.96 -3.97 -20.09
CA ARG A 3 -22.01 -5.00 -20.01
C ARG A 3 -21.38 -6.36 -20.30
N ALA A 4 -21.61 -7.33 -19.42
CA ALA A 4 -21.07 -8.69 -19.50
C ALA A 4 -21.86 -9.59 -20.48
N ASP A 5 -22.63 -9.03 -21.41
CA ASP A 5 -23.58 -9.81 -22.20
C ASP A 5 -22.91 -10.74 -23.23
N ARG A 6 -21.60 -10.60 -23.48
CA ARG A 6 -20.83 -11.46 -24.42
C ARG A 6 -19.38 -11.80 -24.02
N ARG A 7 -18.87 -11.34 -22.87
CA ARG A 7 -17.47 -11.57 -22.41
C ARG A 7 -17.34 -11.41 -20.89
N VAL A 8 -16.46 -12.21 -20.28
CA VAL A 8 -16.04 -12.06 -18.89
C VAL A 8 -15.24 -10.76 -18.74
N VAL A 9 -15.70 -9.86 -17.85
CA VAL A 9 -14.98 -8.63 -17.49
C VAL A 9 -13.75 -9.00 -16.67
N VAL A 10 -12.57 -8.55 -17.10
CA VAL A 10 -11.29 -8.89 -16.49
C VAL A 10 -10.73 -7.70 -15.71
N SER A 11 -10.27 -7.99 -14.49
CA SER A 11 -9.55 -7.06 -13.62
C SER A 11 -8.46 -7.81 -12.84
N HIS A 12 -7.80 -7.13 -11.90
CA HIS A 12 -6.77 -7.68 -11.03
C HIS A 12 -6.86 -7.03 -9.64
N VAL A 13 -5.98 -7.41 -8.72
CA VAL A 13 -6.04 -6.97 -7.32
C VAL A 13 -5.62 -5.52 -7.07
N GLY A 14 -4.84 -4.90 -7.97
CA GLY A 14 -4.39 -3.51 -7.83
C GLY A 14 -2.88 -3.29 -7.99
N SER A 15 -2.07 -3.79 -7.07
CA SER A 15 -0.63 -3.54 -7.11
C SER A 15 0.04 -4.07 -8.39
N LEU A 16 0.93 -3.26 -8.95
CA LEU A 16 1.81 -3.61 -10.07
C LEU A 16 3.28 -3.39 -9.68
N VAL A 17 4.19 -4.02 -10.44
CA VAL A 17 5.64 -3.88 -10.26
C VAL A 17 6.03 -2.41 -10.34
N ARG A 18 6.78 -1.92 -9.34
CA ARG A 18 7.23 -0.52 -9.32
C ARG A 18 8.13 -0.24 -10.53
N PRO A 19 7.84 0.79 -11.35
CA PRO A 19 8.69 1.15 -12.47
C PRO A 19 10.11 1.47 -12.00
N PRO A 20 11.17 1.06 -12.73
CA PRO A 20 12.56 1.36 -12.36
C PRO A 20 12.83 2.84 -12.10
N ALA A 21 12.19 3.74 -12.85
CA ALA A 21 12.31 5.18 -12.68
C ALA A 21 11.78 5.71 -11.34
N MET A 22 10.87 4.98 -10.68
CA MET A 22 10.35 5.36 -9.38
C MET A 22 11.24 4.90 -8.23
N ILE A 23 12.03 3.84 -8.40
CA ILE A 23 12.80 3.20 -7.32
C ILE A 23 13.69 4.20 -6.56
N PRO A 24 14.49 5.07 -7.21
CA PRO A 24 15.34 6.02 -6.48
C PRO A 24 14.56 6.98 -5.58
N TYR A 25 13.35 7.38 -5.99
CA TYR A 25 12.48 8.23 -5.16
C TYR A 25 11.90 7.45 -3.99
N LEU A 26 11.46 6.20 -4.23
CA LEU A 26 10.90 5.36 -3.17
C LEU A 26 11.93 5.02 -2.09
N GLU A 27 13.19 4.81 -2.47
CA GLU A 27 14.31 4.62 -1.54
C GLU A 27 14.53 5.87 -0.69
N LYS A 28 14.60 7.06 -1.31
CA LYS A 28 14.71 8.32 -0.56
C LYS A 28 13.52 8.57 0.37
N ILE A 29 12.29 8.29 -0.07
CA ILE A 29 11.08 8.40 0.76
C ILE A 29 11.12 7.43 1.95
N ARG A 30 11.64 6.21 1.75
CA ARG A 30 11.84 5.21 2.81
C ARG A 30 12.87 5.69 3.83
N ASP A 31 14.00 6.19 3.34
CA ASP A 31 15.17 6.58 4.14
C ASP A 31 15.05 8.00 4.70
N LYS A 32 13.93 8.69 4.39
CA LYS A 32 13.63 10.09 4.80
C LYS A 32 14.68 11.08 4.29
N GLU A 33 15.22 10.81 3.12
CA GLU A 33 16.19 11.67 2.46
C GLU A 33 15.51 12.69 1.54
N PRO A 34 16.11 13.87 1.32
CA PRO A 34 15.60 14.84 0.36
C PRO A 34 15.60 14.32 -1.08
N TYR A 35 14.54 14.63 -1.81
CA TYR A 35 14.40 14.36 -3.24
C TYR A 35 13.70 15.53 -3.94
N ASP A 36 13.79 15.57 -5.26
CA ASP A 36 13.05 16.54 -6.06
C ASP A 36 11.58 16.12 -6.14
N GLU A 37 10.72 16.80 -5.39
CA GLU A 37 9.28 16.52 -5.32
C GLU A 37 8.58 16.73 -6.67
N ALA A 38 8.94 17.76 -7.43
CA ALA A 38 8.33 18.03 -8.71
C ALA A 38 8.70 16.95 -9.75
N ALA A 39 9.96 16.50 -9.73
CA ALA A 39 10.40 15.40 -10.57
C ALA A 39 9.74 14.07 -10.16
N PHE A 40 9.56 13.82 -8.86
CA PHE A 40 8.81 12.66 -8.38
C PHE A 40 7.35 12.67 -8.84
N GLU A 41 6.65 13.80 -8.69
CA GLU A 41 5.24 13.95 -9.07
C GLU A 41 5.05 13.75 -10.59
N LYS A 42 5.98 14.26 -11.40
CA LYS A 42 6.00 13.99 -12.84
C LYS A 42 6.23 12.51 -13.13
N CYS A 43 7.23 11.89 -12.49
CA CYS A 43 7.56 10.47 -12.65
C CYS A 43 6.36 9.57 -12.29
N LEU A 44 5.67 9.89 -11.18
CA LEU A 44 4.46 9.20 -10.75
C LEU A 44 3.34 9.34 -11.79
N THR A 45 3.09 10.55 -12.27
CA THR A 45 2.05 10.81 -13.28
C THR A 45 2.29 10.02 -14.57
N ASP A 46 3.52 10.04 -15.07
CA ASP A 46 3.92 9.31 -16.27
C ASP A 46 3.82 7.79 -16.07
N SER A 47 4.25 7.31 -14.89
CA SER A 47 4.19 5.89 -14.51
C SER A 47 2.75 5.36 -14.44
N VAL A 48 1.82 6.14 -13.88
CA VAL A 48 0.39 5.75 -13.83
C VAL A 48 -0.20 5.73 -15.23
N ALA A 49 0.09 6.73 -16.07
CA ALA A 49 -0.40 6.76 -17.44
C ALA A 49 0.10 5.55 -18.25
N GLU A 50 1.36 5.17 -18.08
CA GLU A 50 1.95 4.00 -18.73
C GLU A 50 1.34 2.69 -18.23
N ALA A 51 1.14 2.54 -16.91
CA ALA A 51 0.46 1.36 -16.37
C ALA A 51 -0.97 1.22 -16.90
N VAL A 52 -1.72 2.31 -17.02
CA VAL A 52 -3.07 2.30 -17.61
C VAL A 52 -3.02 1.86 -19.07
N ARG A 53 -2.06 2.37 -19.86
CA ARG A 53 -1.86 1.98 -21.26
C ARG A 53 -1.57 0.48 -21.38
N LEU A 54 -0.59 -0.02 -20.62
CA LEU A 54 -0.18 -1.42 -20.66
C LEU A 54 -1.30 -2.38 -20.22
N GLN A 55 -2.06 -2.02 -19.19
CA GLN A 55 -3.22 -2.83 -18.76
C GLN A 55 -4.30 -2.90 -19.84
N ALA A 56 -4.60 -1.76 -20.49
CA ALA A 56 -5.57 -1.73 -21.59
C ALA A 56 -5.12 -2.56 -22.79
N GLU A 57 -3.83 -2.49 -23.16
CA GLU A 57 -3.23 -3.31 -24.22
C GLU A 57 -3.23 -4.81 -23.88
N ALA A 58 -3.07 -5.15 -22.61
CA ALA A 58 -3.21 -6.52 -22.12
C ALA A 58 -4.66 -7.03 -22.06
N GLY A 59 -5.65 -6.21 -22.41
CA GLY A 59 -7.07 -6.58 -22.46
C GLY A 59 -7.78 -6.56 -21.10
N ILE A 60 -7.21 -5.90 -20.10
CA ILE A 60 -7.84 -5.65 -18.79
C ILE A 60 -8.94 -4.59 -18.96
N ASP A 61 -10.15 -4.91 -18.51
CA ASP A 61 -11.34 -4.05 -18.64
C ASP A 61 -11.41 -2.99 -17.53
N VAL A 62 -11.02 -3.37 -16.33
CA VAL A 62 -11.07 -2.53 -15.13
C VAL A 62 -9.67 -2.42 -14.56
N VAL A 63 -9.00 -1.31 -14.87
CA VAL A 63 -7.57 -1.07 -14.63
C VAL A 63 -7.34 -0.30 -13.33
N SER A 64 -6.17 -0.45 -12.71
CA SER A 64 -5.76 0.33 -11.54
C SER A 64 -4.64 1.33 -11.88
N ASP A 65 -4.29 2.17 -10.90
CA ASP A 65 -3.11 3.05 -10.94
C ASP A 65 -1.80 2.30 -10.60
N GLY A 66 -1.84 0.97 -10.45
CA GLY A 66 -0.71 0.16 -9.98
C GLY A 66 -0.35 0.39 -8.51
N GLU A 67 -1.14 1.17 -7.77
CA GLU A 67 -0.89 1.65 -6.42
C GLU A 67 0.41 2.47 -6.28
N TYR A 68 0.87 3.12 -7.34
CA TYR A 68 2.16 3.82 -7.35
C TYR A 68 2.21 5.03 -6.39
N GLY A 69 1.06 5.66 -6.11
CA GLY A 69 0.95 6.74 -5.12
C GLY A 69 1.09 6.29 -3.65
N LYS A 70 1.12 4.98 -3.39
CA LYS A 70 1.30 4.37 -2.06
C LYS A 70 2.75 3.93 -1.89
N SER A 71 3.60 4.89 -1.58
CA SER A 71 5.07 4.78 -1.62
C SER A 71 5.70 3.83 -0.59
N VAL A 72 5.00 3.47 0.48
CA VAL A 72 5.58 2.66 1.58
C VAL A 72 5.15 1.20 1.52
N ASN A 73 3.84 0.95 1.56
CA ASN A 73 3.22 -0.36 1.60
C ASN A 73 1.73 -0.18 1.26
N TRP A 74 1.13 -1.15 0.54
CA TRP A 74 -0.28 -1.17 0.19
C TRP A 74 -1.22 -1.01 1.40
N ALA A 75 -0.85 -1.53 2.58
CA ALA A 75 -1.66 -1.42 3.80
C ALA A 75 -1.30 -0.20 4.66
N PHE A 76 -0.01 0.13 4.78
CA PHE A 76 0.47 1.13 5.75
C PHE A 76 0.61 2.56 5.20
N TYR A 77 0.36 2.79 3.90
CA TYR A 77 0.27 4.16 3.37
C TYR A 77 -0.73 5.02 4.19
N VAL A 78 -1.81 4.39 4.67
CA VAL A 78 -2.88 5.07 5.39
C VAL A 78 -2.41 5.64 6.73
N HIS A 79 -1.36 5.09 7.35
CA HIS A 79 -0.82 5.63 8.61
C HIS A 79 -0.22 7.02 8.46
N ARG A 80 0.27 7.36 7.25
CA ARG A 80 0.72 8.73 6.93
C ARG A 80 -0.44 9.67 6.58
N ARG A 81 -1.63 9.11 6.35
CA ARG A 81 -2.85 9.81 5.94
C ARG A 81 -3.90 9.84 7.06
N LEU A 82 -3.52 9.55 8.30
CA LEU A 82 -4.38 9.58 9.48
C LEU A 82 -3.74 10.42 10.60
N SER A 83 -4.57 11.18 11.31
CA SER A 83 -4.23 11.78 12.61
C SER A 83 -4.44 10.78 13.76
N GLY A 84 -3.98 11.15 14.96
CA GLY A 84 -4.26 10.39 16.18
C GLY A 84 -3.42 9.11 16.33
N LEU A 85 -2.46 8.87 15.43
CA LEU A 85 -1.52 7.76 15.48
C LEU A 85 -0.15 8.23 15.95
N THR A 86 0.46 7.47 16.86
CA THR A 86 1.87 7.58 17.22
C THR A 86 2.55 6.23 17.04
N TRP A 87 3.85 6.23 16.79
CA TRP A 87 4.66 5.03 16.71
C TRP A 87 5.60 4.97 17.91
N ARG A 88 5.58 3.87 18.64
CA ARG A 88 6.53 3.61 19.73
C ARG A 88 7.08 2.19 19.68
N PRO A 89 8.31 1.96 20.18
CA PRO A 89 8.80 0.62 20.44
C PRO A 89 7.82 -0.16 21.30
N TYR A 90 7.79 -1.49 21.12
CA TYR A 90 7.04 -2.37 22.01
C TYR A 90 7.56 -2.24 23.44
N THR A 91 6.65 -2.20 24.42
CA THR A 91 7.04 -2.47 25.81
C THR A 91 7.46 -3.93 25.96
N ALA A 92 8.19 -4.25 27.05
CA ALA A 92 8.59 -5.62 27.34
C ALA A 92 7.40 -6.59 27.44
N GLU A 93 6.22 -6.10 27.84
CA GLU A 93 5.01 -6.92 27.89
C GLU A 93 4.37 -7.08 26.52
N GLU A 94 4.20 -5.99 25.76
CA GLU A 94 3.65 -6.08 24.41
C GLU A 94 4.51 -6.97 23.51
N ALA A 95 5.84 -6.93 23.65
CA ALA A 95 6.76 -7.75 22.86
C ALA A 95 6.56 -9.28 23.03
N LYS A 96 5.81 -9.72 24.06
CA LYS A 96 5.43 -11.12 24.27
C LYS A 96 4.21 -11.54 23.47
N ASP A 97 3.47 -10.58 22.89
CA ASP A 97 2.24 -10.86 22.14
C ASP A 97 2.55 -11.73 20.91
N PRO A 98 2.01 -12.95 20.84
CA PRO A 98 2.28 -13.87 19.74
C PRO A 98 1.69 -13.40 18.39
N THR A 99 0.86 -12.35 18.38
CA THR A 99 0.29 -11.77 17.15
C THR A 99 1.20 -10.73 16.48
N ILE A 100 2.29 -10.31 17.14
CA ILE A 100 3.27 -9.35 16.58
C ILE A 100 3.95 -9.90 15.33
N ALA A 101 4.11 -11.23 15.26
CA ALA A 101 4.56 -11.90 14.06
C ALA A 101 3.68 -13.13 13.85
N VAL A 102 3.21 -13.33 12.61
CA VAL A 102 2.43 -14.52 12.27
C VAL A 102 3.38 -15.72 12.25
N ILE A 103 3.55 -16.34 13.42
CA ILE A 103 4.40 -17.51 13.64
C ILE A 103 3.47 -18.74 13.69
N GLY A 104 3.03 -19.20 12.52
CA GLY A 104 2.19 -20.39 12.38
C GLY A 104 1.59 -20.54 10.98
N GLY A 105 1.03 -21.71 10.68
CA GLY A 105 0.35 -22.00 9.41
C GLY A 105 0.97 -23.15 8.63
N ARG A 106 0.14 -23.83 7.82
CA ARG A 106 0.53 -25.01 7.02
C ARG A 106 1.68 -24.73 6.06
N ASP A 107 1.82 -23.49 5.58
CA ASP A 107 2.93 -23.11 4.70
C ASP A 107 4.28 -23.16 5.43
N ARG A 108 4.32 -22.83 6.73
CA ARG A 108 5.54 -22.91 7.53
C ARG A 108 5.97 -24.35 7.78
N GLU A 109 5.00 -25.24 7.95
CA GLU A 109 5.24 -26.68 8.06
C GLU A 109 5.71 -27.27 6.72
N ALA A 110 5.14 -26.81 5.61
CA ALA A 110 5.47 -27.30 4.27
C ALA A 110 6.78 -26.73 3.70
N PHE A 111 7.21 -25.54 4.12
CA PHE A 111 8.38 -24.83 3.58
C PHE A 111 9.33 -24.31 4.69
N PRO A 112 9.84 -25.19 5.56
CA PRO A 112 10.60 -24.78 6.74
C PRO A 112 11.90 -24.02 6.41
N GLU A 113 12.57 -24.33 5.29
CA GLU A 113 13.81 -23.64 4.89
C GLU A 113 13.55 -22.18 4.50
N PHE A 114 12.51 -21.94 3.69
CA PHE A 114 12.11 -20.59 3.29
C PHE A 114 11.75 -19.74 4.52
N TYR A 115 10.93 -20.30 5.41
CA TYR A 115 10.50 -19.57 6.60
C TYR A 115 11.63 -19.39 7.61
N GLY A 116 12.59 -20.30 7.71
CA GLY A 116 13.80 -20.11 8.51
C GLY A 116 14.60 -18.88 8.06
N GLU A 117 14.83 -18.72 6.75
CA GLU A 117 15.51 -17.54 6.21
C GLU A 117 14.64 -16.26 6.34
N TYR A 118 13.36 -16.36 5.98
CA TYR A 118 12.42 -15.25 6.04
C TYR A 118 12.30 -14.71 7.47
N ASP A 119 12.11 -15.58 8.45
CA ASP A 119 11.95 -15.22 9.85
C ASP A 119 13.21 -14.57 10.42
N ALA A 120 14.40 -15.08 10.10
CA ALA A 120 15.66 -14.48 10.55
C ALA A 120 15.78 -13.00 10.13
N ARG A 121 15.26 -12.65 8.94
CA ARG A 121 15.27 -11.28 8.41
C ARG A 121 14.06 -10.46 8.88
N VAL A 122 12.88 -11.06 8.92
CA VAL A 122 11.60 -10.35 9.06
C VAL A 122 11.22 -10.19 10.53
N LEU A 123 11.45 -11.18 11.40
CA LEU A 123 11.17 -11.05 12.83
C LEU A 123 12.04 -9.98 13.49
N ALA A 124 13.32 -9.91 13.09
CA ALA A 124 14.23 -8.89 13.58
C ALA A 124 13.71 -7.47 13.22
N ASN A 125 13.28 -7.28 11.97
CA ASN A 125 12.73 -6.01 11.50
C ASN A 125 11.37 -5.67 12.12
N ALA A 126 10.48 -6.65 12.29
CA ALA A 126 9.15 -6.46 12.87
C ALA A 126 9.22 -6.01 14.34
N ARG A 127 10.12 -6.62 15.13
CA ARG A 127 10.33 -6.22 16.54
C ARG A 127 10.96 -4.83 16.65
N ALA A 128 11.87 -4.47 15.75
CA ALA A 128 12.50 -3.16 15.72
C ALA A 128 11.56 -2.02 15.28
N ALA A 129 10.56 -2.32 14.44
CA ALA A 129 9.62 -1.32 13.90
C ALA A 129 8.65 -0.74 14.93
N GLY A 130 8.46 -1.40 16.08
CA GLY A 130 7.48 -0.99 17.08
C GLY A 130 6.02 -1.20 16.61
N ARG A 131 5.09 -0.43 17.19
CA ARG A 131 3.67 -0.47 16.84
C ARG A 131 3.06 0.91 16.69
N ALA A 132 1.99 0.99 15.90
CA ALA A 132 1.06 2.11 15.93
C ALA A 132 0.22 2.08 17.21
N VAL A 133 0.04 3.25 17.81
CA VAL A 133 -0.81 3.48 18.99
C VAL A 133 -1.77 4.61 18.66
N VAL A 134 -3.06 4.35 18.85
CA VAL A 134 -4.13 5.34 18.74
C VAL A 134 -4.16 6.13 20.04
N THR A 135 -3.59 7.33 20.02
CA THR A 135 -3.48 8.22 21.19
C THR A 135 -4.43 9.42 21.13
N GLY A 136 -5.12 9.59 20.00
CA GLY A 136 -6.07 10.67 19.79
C GLY A 136 -7.12 10.33 18.74
N ALA A 137 -8.00 11.28 18.46
CA ALA A 137 -9.06 11.11 17.48
C ALA A 137 -8.47 10.84 16.08
N ILE A 138 -8.92 9.75 15.46
CA ILE A 138 -8.57 9.37 14.10
C ILE A 138 -9.38 10.24 13.13
N THR A 139 -8.67 11.00 12.31
CA THR A 139 -9.23 11.76 11.18
C THR A 139 -8.36 11.53 9.96
N TYR A 140 -8.97 11.49 8.77
CA TYR A 140 -8.22 11.37 7.53
C TYR A 140 -7.55 12.69 7.16
N THR A 141 -6.23 12.66 6.97
CA THR A 141 -5.40 13.83 6.63
C THR A 141 -4.81 13.77 5.22
N GLY A 142 -4.90 12.63 4.54
CA GLY A 142 -4.27 12.44 3.22
C GLY A 142 -5.15 12.82 2.02
N THR A 143 -5.94 13.88 2.13
CA THR A 143 -6.87 14.30 1.07
C THR A 143 -6.12 14.76 -0.18
N ALA A 144 -4.99 15.45 -0.01
CA ALA A 144 -4.19 15.93 -1.14
C ALA A 144 -3.62 14.76 -1.97
N GLU A 145 -3.05 13.76 -1.30
CA GLU A 145 -2.51 12.57 -1.95
C GLU A 145 -3.61 11.74 -2.62
N LEU A 146 -4.78 11.61 -1.98
CA LEU A 146 -5.94 10.95 -2.61
C LEU A 146 -6.38 11.68 -3.88
N GLN A 147 -6.46 13.01 -3.85
CA GLN A 147 -6.84 13.79 -5.03
C GLN A 147 -5.82 13.67 -6.15
N ARG A 148 -4.51 13.67 -5.81
CA ARG A 148 -3.45 13.39 -6.78
C ARG A 148 -3.61 12.00 -7.40
N ASP A 149 -3.78 10.96 -6.58
CA ASP A 149 -3.91 9.58 -7.05
C ASP A 149 -5.13 9.44 -8.00
N ILE A 150 -6.26 10.08 -7.65
CA ILE A 150 -7.46 10.17 -8.51
C ILE A 150 -7.17 10.93 -9.81
N ALA A 151 -6.48 12.07 -9.74
CA ALA A 151 -6.16 12.88 -10.91
C ALA A 151 -5.28 12.13 -11.90
N ASN A 152 -4.25 11.43 -11.40
CA ASN A 152 -3.34 10.63 -12.22
C ASN A 152 -4.07 9.48 -12.92
N LEU A 153 -4.90 8.72 -12.20
CA LEU A 153 -5.68 7.64 -12.80
C LEU A 153 -6.65 8.18 -13.86
N LYS A 154 -7.39 9.27 -13.56
CA LYS A 154 -8.29 9.90 -14.53
C LYS A 154 -7.53 10.37 -15.77
N ALA A 155 -6.38 11.01 -15.62
CA ALA A 155 -5.56 11.49 -16.73
C ALA A 155 -4.98 10.34 -17.58
N GLY A 156 -4.67 9.19 -16.97
CA GLY A 156 -4.30 7.97 -17.71
C GLY A 156 -5.48 7.42 -18.51
N LEU A 157 -6.67 7.35 -17.89
CA LEU A 157 -7.88 6.81 -18.52
C LEU A 157 -8.34 7.61 -19.75
N THR A 158 -8.08 8.92 -19.83
CA THR A 158 -8.42 9.71 -21.03
C THR A 158 -7.59 9.33 -22.26
N LYS A 159 -6.45 8.65 -22.08
CA LYS A 159 -5.52 8.25 -23.16
C LYS A 159 -5.83 6.88 -23.74
N VAL A 160 -6.75 6.13 -23.15
CA VAL A 160 -7.13 4.77 -23.55
C VAL A 160 -8.63 4.68 -23.80
N LYS A 161 -9.08 3.65 -24.52
CA LYS A 161 -10.50 3.42 -24.82
C LYS A 161 -10.93 2.06 -24.29
N GLY A 162 -12.22 1.93 -23.98
CA GLY A 162 -12.83 0.65 -23.65
C GLY A 162 -12.54 0.10 -22.24
N VAL A 163 -11.87 0.88 -21.39
CA VAL A 163 -11.57 0.49 -19.99
C VAL A 163 -12.18 1.46 -18.99
N THR A 164 -12.35 1.00 -17.75
CA THR A 164 -12.70 1.82 -16.58
C THR A 164 -11.64 1.67 -15.50
N GLY A 165 -11.60 2.57 -14.52
CA GLY A 165 -10.57 2.56 -13.48
C GLY A 165 -11.09 2.29 -12.07
N PHE A 166 -10.24 1.74 -11.22
CA PHE A 166 -10.45 1.64 -9.77
C PHE A 166 -9.18 2.01 -9.00
N LEU A 167 -9.35 2.44 -7.75
CA LEU A 167 -8.26 2.62 -6.80
C LEU A 167 -8.45 1.62 -5.65
N PRO A 168 -7.52 0.67 -5.45
CA PRO A 168 -7.56 -0.21 -4.29
C PRO A 168 -7.42 0.63 -3.02
N VAL A 169 -8.13 0.28 -1.96
CA VAL A 169 -7.97 0.91 -0.64
C VAL A 169 -7.89 -0.16 0.43
N VAL A 170 -7.13 0.12 1.49
CA VAL A 170 -7.05 -0.78 2.64
C VAL A 170 -8.37 -0.74 3.40
N ALA A 171 -8.90 -1.91 3.76
CA ALA A 171 -10.09 -2.00 4.59
C ALA A 171 -9.81 -1.47 6.01
N PRO A 172 -10.79 -0.88 6.73
CA PRO A 172 -10.58 -0.34 8.07
C PRO A 172 -9.93 -1.33 9.06
N ALA A 173 -10.36 -2.60 9.04
CA ALA A 173 -9.77 -3.63 9.90
C ALA A 173 -8.31 -3.98 9.53
N SER A 174 -7.94 -3.82 8.26
CA SER A 174 -6.57 -4.03 7.78
C SER A 174 -5.69 -2.78 7.87
N ALA A 175 -6.29 -1.62 8.13
CA ALA A 175 -5.56 -0.37 8.28
C ALA A 175 -4.74 -0.37 9.56
N LEU A 176 -5.24 -0.97 10.64
CA LEU A 176 -4.60 -0.96 11.97
C LEU A 176 -4.69 -2.34 12.66
N PRO A 177 -4.24 -3.43 12.01
CA PRO A 177 -4.55 -4.80 12.46
C PRO A 177 -4.02 -5.13 13.85
N ASN A 178 -2.94 -4.48 14.28
CA ASN A 178 -2.30 -4.66 15.59
C ASN A 178 -2.07 -3.33 16.34
N ALA A 179 -2.82 -2.27 16.02
CA ALA A 179 -2.64 -1.00 16.73
C ALA A 179 -3.14 -1.10 18.17
N LYS A 180 -2.41 -0.53 19.13
CA LYS A 180 -2.93 -0.37 20.50
C LYS A 180 -3.90 0.80 20.51
N ASN A 181 -5.12 0.60 21.00
CA ASN A 181 -6.03 1.70 21.28
C ASN A 181 -5.83 2.19 22.73
N GLU A 182 -5.44 3.46 22.89
CA GLU A 182 -5.31 4.15 24.18
C GLU A 182 -6.24 5.38 24.28
N HIS A 183 -7.08 5.62 23.26
CA HIS A 183 -7.94 6.80 23.16
C HIS A 183 -9.44 6.48 23.24
N TYR A 184 -9.91 5.52 22.44
CA TYR A 184 -11.33 5.16 22.41
C TYR A 184 -11.65 4.12 23.48
N ARG A 185 -12.84 4.19 24.06
CA ARG A 185 -13.36 3.15 24.96
C ARG A 185 -13.78 1.93 24.14
N ASP A 186 -13.64 0.76 24.75
CA ASP A 186 -14.19 -0.50 24.22
C ASP A 186 -15.73 -0.50 24.25
#